data_AF-A0A1I9LT96-F1
#
_entry.id   AF-A0A1I9LT96-F1
#
_cell.length_a   1.000
_cell.length_b   1.000
_cell.length_c   1.000
_cell.angle_alpha   90.00
_cell.angle_beta   90.00
_cell.angle_gamma   90.00
#
_symmetry.space_group_name_H-M   'P 1'
#
loop_
_entity.id
_entity.type
_entity.pdbx_description
1 polymer ?
#
loop_
_entity_poly.entity_id
_entity_poly.type
_entity_poly.pdbx_seq_one_letter_code
_entity_poly.pdbx_strand_id
1 'polypeptide(L)'
;MVFRESKLYVLSPSLDITVFDFSSGDSPKECASFTSPDDYSSYGPLRFESFDHLVITLSGEVLLIKVERRGLQICSFDVYKMDQTSSKCKRIRSIGNEALFLDHGTTVEAKDGIRNNCIYFSYVKYGKYKNISLRNTCVYDIQRGFVVQRFQHLADSSPMPFKCVRWEQVRD
;
A
#
# COMPACT_ATOMS: atom_id res chain seq x y z
N MET A 1 2.95 -2.32 8.43
CA MET A 1 4.05 -1.51 9.01
C MET A 1 4.87 -0.93 7.87
N VAL A 2 5.40 0.29 8.03
CA VAL A 2 6.26 0.95 7.02
C VAL A 2 7.44 1.59 7.74
N PHE A 3 8.66 1.41 7.22
CA PHE A 3 9.86 2.05 7.75
C PHE A 3 10.37 3.10 6.77
N ARG A 4 10.60 4.33 7.25
CA ARG A 4 11.10 5.44 6.44
C ARG A 4 11.80 6.48 7.29
N GLU A 5 12.95 6.98 6.83
CA GLU A 5 13.69 8.09 7.47
C GLU A 5 13.90 7.85 8.98
N SER A 6 14.34 6.65 9.34
CA SER A 6 14.54 6.20 10.73
C SER A 6 13.27 6.16 11.58
N LYS A 7 12.08 6.20 10.96
CA LYS A 7 10.79 6.07 11.64
C LYS A 7 10.07 4.80 11.21
N LEU A 8 9.52 4.08 12.18
CA LEU A 8 8.68 2.92 11.96
C LEU A 8 7.23 3.27 12.26
N TYR A 9 6.38 3.17 11.24
CA TYR A 9 4.95 3.38 11.37
C TYR A 9 4.24 2.03 11.49
N VAL A 10 3.48 1.86 12.56
CA VAL A 10 2.83 0.60 12.95
C VAL A 10 1.33 0.80 12.94
N LEU A 11 0.64 0.11 12.05
CA LEU A 11 -0.82 0.06 12.00
C LEU A 11 -1.31 -1.07 12.91
N SER A 12 -2.15 -0.75 13.88
CA SER A 12 -2.78 -1.72 14.78
C SER A 12 -4.05 -2.33 14.17
N PRO A 13 -4.57 -3.45 14.71
CA PRO A 13 -5.88 -3.99 14.30
C PRO A 13 -7.05 -3.02 14.52
N SER A 14 -6.93 -2.12 15.49
CA SER A 14 -7.89 -1.03 15.73
C SER A 14 -7.72 0.15 14.78
N LEU A 15 -6.80 0.03 13.81
CA LEU A 15 -6.45 1.03 12.80
C LEU A 15 -5.77 2.29 13.32
N ASP A 16 -5.40 2.29 14.60
CA ASP A 16 -4.52 3.30 15.15
C ASP A 16 -3.10 3.10 14.59
N ILE A 17 -2.42 4.20 14.29
CA ILE A 17 -1.07 4.21 13.76
C ILE A 17 -0.13 4.80 14.81
N THR A 18 0.83 4.02 15.27
CA THR A 18 1.89 4.48 16.18
C THR A 18 3.20 4.64 15.40
N VAL A 19 3.94 5.72 15.66
CA VAL A 19 5.21 6.02 15.00
C VAL A 19 6.33 5.97 16.03
N PHE A 20 7.34 5.14 15.75
CA PHE A 20 8.54 5.01 16.56
C PHE A 20 9.75 5.60 15.83
N ASP A 21 10.47 6.50 16.49
CA ASP A 21 11.70 7.10 16.02
C ASP A 21 12.93 6.30 16.51
N PHE A 22 13.76 5.85 15.56
CA PHE A 22 14.98 5.08 15.78
C PHE A 22 16.26 5.94 15.68
N SER A 23 16.14 7.25 15.45
CA SER A 23 17.30 8.14 15.25
C SER A 23 18.23 8.23 16.46
N SER A 24 17.71 8.04 17.68
CA SER A 24 18.47 8.25 18.93
C SER A 24 19.40 7.10 19.34
N GLY A 25 19.42 5.96 18.63
CA GLY A 25 20.37 4.85 18.88
C GLY A 25 20.13 3.99 20.13
N ASP A 26 19.64 4.58 21.23
CA ASP A 26 19.49 3.88 22.51
C ASP A 26 18.30 2.91 22.53
N SER A 27 17.17 3.34 21.97
CA SER A 27 15.95 2.54 21.82
C SER A 27 14.93 3.29 20.96
N PRO A 28 14.01 2.60 20.26
CA PRO A 28 12.93 3.25 19.53
C PRO A 28 12.03 4.04 20.49
N LYS A 29 11.73 5.30 20.16
CA LYS A 29 10.83 6.15 20.96
C LYS A 29 9.55 6.44 20.21
N GLU A 30 8.41 6.20 20.84
CA GLU A 30 7.14 6.67 20.28
C GLU A 30 7.17 8.19 20.15
N CYS A 31 6.99 8.69 18.93
CA CYS A 31 7.05 10.12 18.62
C CYS A 31 5.73 10.68 18.06
N ALA A 32 4.81 9.81 17.64
CA ALA A 32 3.47 10.19 17.20
C ALA A 32 2.50 9.01 17.29
N SER A 33 1.22 9.31 17.44
CA SER A 33 0.12 8.36 17.36
C SER A 33 -1.04 9.00 16.61
N PHE A 34 -1.71 8.23 15.75
CA PHE A 34 -2.89 8.65 15.02
C PHE A 34 -4.02 7.68 15.34
N THR A 35 -5.17 8.18 15.77
CA THR A 35 -6.34 7.34 16.01
C THR A 35 -7.11 7.10 14.72
N SER A 36 -7.69 5.92 14.59
CA SER A 36 -8.56 5.61 13.47
C SER A 36 -9.80 6.52 13.42
N PRO A 37 -10.37 6.77 12.23
CA PRO A 37 -11.53 7.64 12.09
C PRO A 37 -12.82 6.95 12.54
N ASP A 38 -13.74 7.68 13.16
CA ASP A 38 -15.05 7.16 13.55
C ASP A 38 -15.86 6.61 12.35
N ASP A 39 -15.74 7.24 11.17
CA ASP A 39 -16.43 6.84 9.94
C ASP A 39 -15.64 5.79 9.11
N TYR A 40 -14.55 5.26 9.67
CA TYR A 40 -13.80 4.18 9.02
C TYR A 40 -14.32 2.83 9.48
N SER A 41 -15.19 2.22 8.68
CA SER A 41 -15.50 0.80 8.85
C SER A 41 -14.43 -0.03 8.14
N SER A 42 -13.63 -0.78 8.90
CA SER A 42 -12.78 -1.84 8.31
C SER A 42 -13.66 -2.93 7.68
N TYR A 43 -14.88 -3.16 8.20
CA TYR A 43 -15.78 -4.15 7.61
C TYR A 43 -16.24 -3.70 6.22
N GLY A 44 -15.97 -4.55 5.22
CA GLY A 44 -16.61 -4.48 3.92
C GLY A 44 -18.03 -5.04 3.98
N PRO A 45 -18.82 -4.93 2.91
CA PRO A 45 -20.08 -5.67 2.80
C PRO A 45 -19.81 -7.17 2.99
N LEU A 46 -20.75 -7.96 3.54
CA LEU A 46 -20.59 -9.39 3.89
C LEU A 46 -19.99 -10.32 2.80
N ARG A 47 -19.87 -9.85 1.56
CA ARG A 47 -19.27 -10.58 0.42
C ARG A 47 -17.87 -10.09 0.03
N PHE A 48 -17.30 -9.17 0.78
CA PHE A 48 -15.99 -8.59 0.56
C PHE A 48 -15.16 -8.72 1.82
N GLU A 49 -13.91 -9.13 1.64
CA GLU A 49 -12.89 -9.01 2.67
C GLU A 49 -12.25 -7.64 2.50
N SER A 50 -12.02 -6.96 3.62
CA SER A 50 -11.34 -5.68 3.65
C SER A 50 -10.05 -5.82 4.44
N PHE A 51 -9.02 -5.12 3.99
CA PHE A 51 -7.74 -5.06 4.68
C PHE A 51 -7.08 -3.73 4.36
N ASP A 52 -6.23 -3.31 5.28
CA ASP A 52 -5.79 -1.93 5.34
C ASP A 52 -4.27 -1.87 5.18
N HIS A 53 -3.81 -1.04 4.24
CA HIS A 53 -2.40 -0.80 3.99
C HIS A 53 -2.01 0.59 4.46
N LEU A 54 -0.85 0.68 5.10
CA LEU A 54 -0.24 1.94 5.43
C LEU A 54 0.73 2.34 4.32
N VAL A 55 0.67 3.60 3.89
CA VAL A 55 1.55 4.16 2.86
C VAL A 55 2.06 5.52 3.30
N ILE A 56 3.34 5.80 3.04
CA ILE A 56 3.94 7.12 3.29
C ILE A 56 4.29 7.78 1.96
N THR A 57 3.75 8.97 1.72
CA THR A 57 4.00 9.74 0.48
C THR A 57 5.40 10.32 0.45
N LEU A 58 5.95 10.71 -0.71
CA LEU A 58 7.28 11.33 -0.79
C LEU A 58 7.41 12.58 0.08
N SER A 59 6.32 13.32 0.28
CA SER A 59 6.25 14.48 1.19
C SER A 59 6.14 14.12 2.69
N GLY A 60 6.09 12.83 3.04
CA GLY A 60 6.00 12.36 4.43
C GLY A 60 4.56 12.27 4.97
N GLU A 61 3.55 12.43 4.12
CA GLU A 61 2.15 12.30 4.51
C GLU A 61 1.78 10.84 4.73
N VAL A 62 0.94 10.59 5.73
CA VAL A 62 0.51 9.24 6.10
C VAL A 62 -0.84 8.95 5.46
N LEU A 63 -0.88 7.92 4.62
CA LEU A 63 -2.08 7.44 3.96
C LEU A 63 -2.47 6.05 4.48
N LEU A 64 -3.76 5.89 4.76
CA LEU A 64 -4.40 4.61 5.00
C LEU A 64 -5.14 4.20 3.72
N ILE A 65 -4.88 3.00 3.22
CA ILE A 65 -5.50 2.48 2.00
C ILE A 65 -6.38 1.32 2.39
N LYS A 66 -7.69 1.53 2.35
CA LYS A 66 -8.65 0.44 2.48
C LYS A 66 -8.73 -0.30 1.17
N VAL A 67 -8.53 -1.61 1.21
CA VAL A 67 -8.63 -2.49 0.04
C VAL A 67 -9.84 -3.38 0.19
N GLU A 68 -10.78 -3.28 -0.73
CA GLU A 68 -11.93 -4.20 -0.77
C GLU A 68 -11.68 -5.28 -1.81
N ARG A 69 -11.70 -6.55 -1.38
CA ARG A 69 -11.53 -7.71 -2.25
C ARG A 69 -12.71 -8.65 -2.18
N ARG A 70 -13.02 -9.30 -3.30
CA ARG A 70 -13.95 -10.42 -3.38
C ARG A 70 -13.17 -11.67 -3.77
N GLY A 71 -12.89 -12.52 -2.79
CA GLY A 71 -11.97 -13.64 -2.96
C GLY A 71 -10.57 -13.14 -3.27
N LEU A 72 -10.08 -13.42 -4.49
CA LEU A 72 -8.74 -13.01 -4.94
C LEU A 72 -8.75 -11.79 -5.86
N GLN A 73 -9.94 -11.25 -6.16
CA GLN A 73 -10.07 -10.06 -7.00
C GLN A 73 -10.16 -8.83 -6.11
N ILE A 74 -9.24 -7.88 -6.30
CA ILE A 74 -9.39 -6.54 -5.73
C ILE A 74 -10.46 -5.81 -6.53
N CYS A 75 -11.43 -5.24 -5.82
CA CYS A 75 -12.59 -4.58 -6.37
C CYS A 75 -12.43 -3.07 -6.36
N SER A 76 -12.01 -2.51 -5.23
CA SER A 76 -11.94 -1.07 -4.99
C SER A 76 -10.86 -0.73 -3.97
N PHE A 77 -10.41 0.52 -4.07
CA PHE A 77 -9.54 1.14 -3.08
C PHE A 77 -10.18 2.43 -2.60
N ASP A 78 -10.11 2.65 -1.28
CA ASP A 78 -10.37 3.94 -0.68
C ASP A 78 -9.10 4.49 -0.03
N VAL A 79 -8.75 5.71 -0.40
CA VAL A 79 -7.53 6.39 0.05
C VAL A 79 -7.91 7.43 1.08
N TYR A 80 -7.27 7.32 2.24
CA TYR A 80 -7.57 8.09 3.42
C TYR A 80 -6.30 8.81 3.86
N LYS A 81 -6.34 10.14 3.94
CA LYS A 81 -5.21 10.97 4.38
C LYS A 81 -5.37 11.30 5.85
N MET A 82 -4.38 10.93 6.66
CA MET A 82 -4.34 11.26 8.08
C MET A 82 -3.90 12.72 8.24
N ASP A 83 -4.70 13.51 8.95
CA ASP A 83 -4.32 14.85 9.40
C ASP A 83 -3.79 14.77 10.83
N GLN A 84 -2.52 15.10 10.99
CA GLN A 84 -1.83 15.06 12.27
C GLN A 84 -2.39 16.09 13.27
N THR A 85 -2.90 17.22 12.78
CA THR A 85 -3.35 18.32 13.65
C THR A 85 -4.75 18.08 14.19
N SER A 86 -5.64 17.55 13.37
CA SER A 86 -7.04 17.34 13.77
C SER A 86 -7.31 15.93 14.29
N SER A 87 -6.35 15.01 14.19
CA SER A 87 -6.56 13.55 14.38
C SER A 87 -7.71 13.00 13.50
N LYS A 88 -8.14 13.76 12.50
CA LYS A 88 -9.17 13.33 11.56
C LYS A 88 -8.48 12.72 10.36
N CYS A 89 -9.10 11.68 9.83
CA CYS A 89 -8.76 11.23 8.50
C CYS A 89 -9.80 11.69 7.50
N LYS A 90 -9.35 12.04 6.30
CA LYS A 90 -10.23 12.43 5.21
C LYS A 90 -10.03 11.50 4.03
N ARG A 91 -11.12 10.93 3.52
CA ARG A 91 -11.09 10.24 2.23
C ARG A 91 -10.73 11.24 1.14
N ILE A 92 -9.70 10.91 0.36
CA ILE A 92 -9.20 11.72 -0.74
C ILE A 92 -9.39 10.98 -2.06
N ARG A 93 -9.54 11.74 -3.15
CA ARG A 93 -9.63 11.21 -4.53
C ARG A 93 -8.40 11.56 -5.37
N SER A 94 -7.42 12.21 -4.75
CA SER A 94 -6.17 12.59 -5.41
C SER A 94 -4.98 12.55 -4.45
N ILE A 95 -3.89 11.90 -4.88
CA ILE A 95 -2.55 12.00 -4.26
C ILE A 95 -1.62 12.92 -5.07
N GLY A 96 -2.16 13.71 -6.00
CA GLY A 96 -1.39 14.67 -6.79
C GLY A 96 -0.55 14.03 -7.90
N ASN A 97 0.70 14.48 -8.03
CA ASN A 97 1.64 14.06 -9.08
C ASN A 97 2.47 12.83 -8.70
N GLU A 98 2.00 12.06 -7.72
CA GLU A 98 2.63 10.82 -7.27
C GLU A 98 1.83 9.61 -7.74
N ALA A 99 2.47 8.45 -7.72
CA ALA A 99 1.85 7.15 -7.88
C ALA A 99 2.16 6.29 -6.65
N LEU A 100 1.17 5.52 -6.20
CA LEU A 100 1.26 4.68 -5.01
C LEU A 100 1.65 3.26 -5.41
N PHE A 101 2.68 2.70 -4.77
CA PHE A 101 3.10 1.32 -4.95
C PHE A 101 2.68 0.54 -3.71
N LEU A 102 1.52 -0.11 -3.78
CA LEU A 102 0.81 -0.65 -2.62
C LEU A 102 1.62 -1.69 -1.87
N ASP A 103 2.29 -2.57 -2.61
CA ASP A 103 3.08 -3.66 -2.05
C ASP A 103 4.34 -3.15 -1.32
N HIS A 104 4.77 -1.93 -1.62
CA HIS A 104 5.97 -1.32 -1.04
C HIS A 104 5.65 -0.30 0.07
N GLY A 105 4.38 0.03 0.28
CA GLY A 105 3.99 0.99 1.33
C GLY A 105 4.49 2.42 1.07
N THR A 106 4.78 2.79 -0.18
CA THR A 106 5.35 4.10 -0.55
C THR A 106 4.71 4.65 -1.82
N THR A 107 4.96 5.93 -2.08
CA THR A 107 4.72 6.55 -3.38
C THR A 107 6.02 6.85 -4.11
N VAL A 108 5.88 7.15 -5.40
CA VAL A 108 6.95 7.63 -6.29
C VAL A 108 6.44 8.79 -7.13
N GLU A 109 7.34 9.61 -7.65
CA GLU A 109 7.00 10.66 -8.60
C GLU A 109 6.45 10.04 -9.90
N ALA A 110 5.36 10.60 -10.43
CA ALA A 110 4.75 10.13 -11.66
C ALA A 110 5.47 10.66 -12.91
N LYS A 111 6.64 10.08 -13.16
CA LYS A 111 7.47 10.34 -14.35
C LYS A 111 7.82 9.02 -15.06
N ASP A 112 8.50 9.11 -16.19
CA ASP A 112 9.01 7.94 -16.92
C ASP A 112 7.93 6.90 -17.28
N GLY A 113 6.73 7.38 -17.62
CA GLY A 113 5.58 6.55 -17.98
C GLY A 113 4.72 6.06 -16.79
N ILE A 114 5.11 6.38 -15.56
CA ILE A 114 4.29 6.14 -14.37
C ILE A 114 3.12 7.14 -14.37
N ARG A 115 1.89 6.63 -14.19
CA ARG A 115 0.69 7.46 -14.16
C ARG A 115 0.50 8.08 -12.79
N ASN A 116 0.26 9.39 -12.76
CA ASN A 116 -0.07 10.08 -11.52
C ASN A 116 -1.44 9.66 -11.00
N ASN A 117 -1.63 9.88 -9.71
CA ASN A 117 -2.89 9.60 -9.01
C ASN A 117 -3.40 8.15 -9.19
N CYS A 118 -2.46 7.20 -9.28
CA CYS A 118 -2.75 5.80 -9.50
C CYS A 118 -2.15 4.93 -8.39
N ILE A 119 -2.80 3.78 -8.14
CA ILE A 119 -2.31 2.71 -7.28
C ILE A 119 -1.81 1.56 -8.15
N TYR A 120 -0.53 1.26 -8.04
CA TYR A 120 0.13 0.09 -8.58
C TYR A 120 0.12 -1.01 -7.53
N PHE A 121 -0.45 -2.16 -7.88
CA PHE A 121 -0.56 -3.30 -6.96
C PHE A 121 -0.40 -4.61 -7.72
N SER A 122 0.19 -5.60 -7.07
CA SER A 122 0.18 -6.96 -7.59
C SER A 122 -1.08 -7.70 -7.16
N TYR A 123 -1.60 -8.56 -8.04
CA TYR A 123 -2.62 -9.54 -7.67
C TYR A 123 -2.30 -10.88 -8.29
N VAL A 124 -2.61 -11.94 -7.56
CA VAL A 124 -2.42 -13.31 -8.00
C VAL A 124 -3.72 -13.82 -8.61
N LYS A 125 -3.65 -14.26 -9.86
CA LYS A 125 -4.73 -15.03 -10.49
C LYS A 125 -4.32 -16.49 -10.54
N TYR A 126 -5.07 -17.37 -9.85
CA TYR A 126 -4.96 -18.80 -10.09
C TYR A 126 -5.73 -19.17 -11.36
N GLY A 127 -5.06 -19.82 -12.30
CA GLY A 127 -5.73 -20.44 -13.44
C GLY A 127 -6.57 -21.63 -12.96
N LYS A 128 -7.73 -21.87 -13.58
CA LYS A 128 -8.62 -23.01 -13.23
C LYS A 128 -7.93 -24.38 -13.34
N TYR A 129 -6.82 -24.50 -14.08
CA TYR A 129 -6.28 -25.79 -14.50
C TYR A 129 -4.77 -25.97 -14.37
N LYS A 130 -4.03 -25.00 -13.81
CA LYS A 130 -2.57 -25.14 -13.66
C LYS A 130 -2.12 -24.44 -12.39
N ASN A 131 -1.16 -25.04 -11.67
CA ASN A 131 -0.40 -24.47 -10.54
C ASN A 131 0.39 -23.19 -10.90
N ILE A 132 0.01 -22.49 -11.96
CA ILE A 132 0.61 -21.25 -12.41
C ILE A 132 -0.17 -20.12 -11.74
N SER A 133 0.38 -19.63 -10.64
CA SER A 133 0.02 -18.33 -10.07
C SER A 133 0.62 -17.25 -10.97
N LEU A 134 -0.20 -16.64 -11.82
CA LEU A 134 0.25 -15.45 -12.55
C LEU A 134 0.11 -14.25 -11.63
N ARG A 135 1.26 -13.69 -11.23
CA ARG A 135 1.31 -12.38 -10.59
C ARG A 135 1.15 -11.34 -11.69
N ASN A 136 0.05 -10.61 -11.64
CA ASN A 136 -0.23 -9.52 -12.56
C ASN A 136 -0.06 -8.21 -11.80
N THR A 137 0.46 -7.19 -12.48
CA THR A 137 0.49 -5.83 -11.93
C THR A 137 -0.68 -5.06 -12.51
N CYS A 138 -1.47 -4.43 -11.66
CA CYS A 138 -2.58 -3.57 -12.05
C CYS A 138 -2.25 -2.12 -11.75
N VAL A 139 -2.88 -1.23 -12.52
CA VAL A 139 -2.90 0.21 -12.26
C VAL A 139 -4.35 0.60 -12.03
N TYR A 140 -4.66 1.10 -10.84
CA TYR A 140 -5.97 1.62 -10.46
C TYR A 140 -5.93 3.13 -10.40
N ASP A 141 -6.85 3.79 -11.10
CA ASP A 141 -6.98 5.24 -11.06
C ASP A 141 -7.85 5.65 -9.86
N ILE A 142 -7.26 6.40 -8.93
CA ILE A 142 -7.90 6.75 -7.65
C ILE A 142 -9.13 7.62 -7.87
N GLN A 143 -9.06 8.56 -8.82
CA GLN A 143 -10.16 9.49 -9.08
C GLN A 143 -11.33 8.78 -9.76
N ARG A 144 -11.03 7.91 -10.73
CA ARG A 144 -12.05 7.19 -11.51
C ARG A 144 -12.63 5.99 -10.77
N GLY A 145 -11.88 5.42 -9.83
CA GLY A 145 -12.34 4.31 -9.01
C GLY A 145 -12.33 2.95 -9.71
N PHE A 146 -11.45 2.73 -10.68
CA PHE A 146 -11.31 1.43 -11.34
C PHE A 146 -9.91 1.18 -11.92
N VAL A 147 -9.63 -0.10 -12.21
CA VAL A 147 -8.38 -0.54 -12.85
C VAL A 147 -8.33 -0.07 -14.31
N VAL A 148 -7.37 0.79 -14.63
CA VAL A 148 -7.15 1.36 -15.97
C VAL A 148 -6.12 0.61 -16.80
N GLN A 149 -5.28 -0.21 -16.18
CA GLN A 149 -4.27 -1.01 -16.89
C GLN A 149 -3.97 -2.30 -16.16
N ARG A 150 -3.70 -3.37 -16.91
CA ARG A 150 -3.25 -4.66 -16.39
C ARG A 150 -2.03 -5.11 -17.17
N PHE A 151 -0.94 -5.37 -16.47
CA PHE A 151 0.25 -5.98 -16.99
C PHE A 151 0.21 -7.46 -16.65
N GLN A 152 0.14 -8.29 -17.69
CA GLN A 152 0.38 -9.72 -17.51
C GLN A 152 1.89 -9.90 -17.43
N HIS A 153 2.39 -10.28 -16.26
CA HIS A 153 3.73 -10.83 -16.23
C HIS A 153 3.63 -12.17 -16.95
N LEU A 154 4.10 -12.23 -18.19
CA LEU A 154 4.40 -13.51 -18.83
C LEU A 154 5.43 -14.15 -17.91
N ALA A 155 5.06 -15.23 -17.23
CA ALA A 155 6.00 -16.03 -16.44
C ALA A 155 6.96 -16.80 -17.36
N ASP A 156 7.48 -16.14 -18.40
CA ASP A 156 8.50 -16.68 -19.30
C ASP A 156 9.90 -16.69 -18.65
N SER A 157 10.02 -16.19 -17.42
CA SER A 157 11.16 -16.50 -16.56
C SER A 157 10.74 -17.53 -15.53
N SER A 158 11.38 -18.71 -15.64
CA SER A 158 11.46 -19.86 -14.73
C SER A 158 10.83 -19.71 -13.34
N PRO A 159 10.18 -20.77 -12.79
CA PRO A 159 9.72 -20.80 -11.41
C PRO A 159 10.91 -20.74 -10.44
N MET A 160 11.46 -19.55 -10.21
CA MET A 160 12.36 -19.32 -9.09
C MET A 160 11.51 -19.43 -7.81
N PRO A 161 11.80 -20.41 -6.93
CA PRO A 161 11.18 -20.44 -5.62
C PRO A 161 11.56 -19.14 -4.89
N PHE A 162 10.56 -18.44 -4.34
CA PHE A 162 10.69 -17.17 -3.61
C PHE A 162 11.48 -17.29 -2.29
N LYS A 163 12.74 -17.77 -2.32
CA LYS A 163 13.65 -17.80 -1.17
C LYS A 163 14.98 -17.08 -1.39
N CYS A 164 15.21 -16.46 -2.55
CA CYS A 164 16.48 -15.79 -2.83
C CYS A 164 16.29 -14.43 -3.50
N VAL A 165 15.86 -13.43 -2.73
CA VAL A 165 16.36 -12.06 -2.95
C VAL A 165 16.92 -11.61 -1.61
N ARG A 166 18.17 -11.99 -1.39
CA ARG A 166 19.05 -11.43 -0.37
C ARG A 166 19.55 -10.13 -1.00
N TRP A 167 19.28 -8.98 -0.38
CA TRP A 167 19.90 -7.73 -0.77
C TRP A 167 21.40 -7.88 -0.50
N GLU A 168 22.18 -8.16 -1.54
CA GLU A 168 23.62 -8.09 -1.43
C GLU A 168 24.01 -6.63 -1.26
N GLN A 169 24.54 -6.38 -0.07
CA GLN A 169 25.15 -5.15 0.38
C GLN A 169 26.25 -4.76 -0.60
N VAL A 170 25.98 -3.74 -1.43
CA VAL A 170 27.01 -3.07 -2.23
C VAL A 170 27.98 -2.44 -1.24
N ARG A 171 29.14 -3.08 -1.09
CA ARG A 171 30.33 -2.42 -0.55
C ARG A 171 30.89 -1.58 -1.68
N ASP A 172 31.03 -0.29 -1.42
CA ASP A 172 32.22 0.49 -1.74
C ASP A 172 32.30 1.65 -0.73
#